data_AF-A0A0Q5LUP8-F1
#
_entry.id   AF-A0A0Q5LUP8-F1
#
_cell.length_a   1.000
_cell.length_b   1.000
_cell.length_c   1.000
_cell.angle_alpha   90.00
_cell.angle_beta   90.00
_cell.angle_gamma   90.00
#
_symmetry.space_group_name_H-M   'P 1'
#
loop_
_entity.id
_entity.type
_entity.pdbx_description
1 polymer ?
#
loop_
_entity_poly.entity_id
_entity_poly.type
_entity_poly.pdbx_seq_one_letter_code
_entity_poly.pdbx_strand_id
1 'polypeptide(L)' 'MSGADDIKNAAEKAGGKIKEGVGKATDNEKLEAEGRGDQAKASAKQAGENVKDAAKNVGDNLRDSTRD' A
#
# COMPACT_ATOMS: atom_id res chain seq x y z
N MET A 1 15.78 4.77 12.01
CA MET A 1 14.38 4.28 12.02
C MET A 1 14.38 2.83 11.52
N SER A 2 13.32 2.08 11.85
CA SER A 2 12.77 1.00 10.98
C SER A 2 12.82 -0.47 11.40
N GLY A 3 13.35 -0.87 12.56
CA GLY A 3 13.12 -2.25 13.03
C GLY A 3 11.62 -2.58 13.25
N ALA A 4 10.87 -1.61 13.77
CA ALA A 4 9.45 -1.77 14.05
C ALA A 4 8.55 -1.62 12.81
N ASP A 5 8.92 -0.76 11.85
CA ASP A 5 8.14 -0.51 10.64
C ASP A 5 8.17 -1.71 9.68
N ASP A 6 9.35 -2.31 9.48
CA ASP A 6 9.49 -3.47 8.60
C ASP A 6 8.72 -4.69 9.15
N ILE A 7 8.75 -4.88 10.47
CA ILE A 7 7.98 -5.94 11.16
C ILE A 7 6.48 -5.67 11.02
N LYS A 8 6.02 -4.44 11.18
CA LYS A 8 4.60 -4.09 11.04
C LYS A 8 4.08 -4.36 9.64
N ASN A 9 4.85 -3.94 8.63
CA ASN A 9 4.48 -4.13 7.24
C ASN A 9 4.49 -5.61 6.83
N ALA A 10 5.43 -6.39 7.36
CA ALA A 10 5.47 -7.84 7.21
C ALA A 10 4.28 -8.52 7.93
N ALA A 11 3.93 -8.06 9.13
CA ALA A 11 2.80 -8.57 9.90
C ALA A 11 1.45 -8.27 9.23
N GLU A 12 1.27 -7.09 8.66
CA GLU A 12 0.06 -6.75 7.89
C GLU A 12 -0.06 -7.59 6.62
N LYS A 13 1.05 -7.81 5.88
CA LYS A 13 1.07 -8.72 4.72
C LYS A 13 0.78 -10.17 5.12
N ALA A 14 1.35 -10.64 6.23
CA ALA A 14 1.11 -11.98 6.74
C ALA A 14 -0.35 -12.14 7.20
N GLY A 15 -0.88 -11.17 7.96
CA GLY A 15 -2.26 -11.14 8.41
C GLY A 15 -3.26 -11.13 7.27
N GLY A 16 -3.01 -10.36 6.21
CA GLY A 16 -3.86 -10.35 5.01
C GLY A 16 -3.92 -11.70 4.30
N LYS A 17 -2.77 -12.36 4.10
CA LYS A 17 -2.71 -13.73 3.53
C LYS A 17 -3.39 -14.77 4.41
N ILE A 18 -3.25 -14.63 5.74
CA ILE A 18 -3.93 -15.50 6.70
C ILE A 18 -5.44 -15.32 6.62
N LYS A 19 -5.95 -14.08 6.63
CA LYS A 19 -7.39 -13.80 6.45
C LYS A 19 -7.92 -14.37 5.14
N GLU A 20 -7.16 -14.24 4.05
CA GLU A 20 -7.55 -14.78 2.74
C GLU A 20 -7.58 -16.32 2.73
N GLY A 21 -6.59 -16.98 3.35
CA GLY A 21 -6.53 -18.43 3.46
C GLY A 21 -7.60 -19.01 4.39
N VAL A 22 -7.82 -18.38 5.54
CA VAL A 22 -8.87 -18.77 6.49
C VAL A 22 -10.25 -18.53 5.90
N GLY A 23 -10.46 -17.39 5.23
CA GLY A 23 -11.72 -17.08 4.53
C GLY A 23 -12.07 -18.13 3.49
N LYS A 24 -11.12 -18.52 2.63
CA LYS A 24 -11.29 -19.61 1.66
C LYS A 24 -11.57 -20.97 2.32
N ALA A 25 -10.91 -21.26 3.44
CA ALA A 25 -11.06 -22.55 4.12
C ALA A 25 -12.36 -22.67 4.92
N THR A 26 -12.95 -21.54 5.34
CA THR A 26 -14.20 -21.50 6.14
C THR A 26 -15.40 -21.00 5.36
N ASP A 27 -15.29 -20.85 4.03
CA ASP A 27 -16.33 -20.26 3.16
C ASP A 27 -16.81 -18.88 3.69
N ASN A 28 -15.90 -18.13 4.31
CA ASN A 28 -16.18 -16.84 4.90
C ASN A 28 -15.76 -15.72 3.93
N GLU A 29 -16.66 -15.41 3.00
CA GLU A 29 -16.49 -14.38 1.96
C GLU A 29 -16.04 -13.03 2.53
N LYS A 30 -16.44 -12.71 3.77
CA LYS A 30 -16.08 -11.45 4.43
C LYS A 30 -14.58 -11.37 4.72
N LEU A 31 -13.97 -12.46 5.20
CA LEU A 31 -12.53 -12.51 5.49
C LEU A 31 -11.68 -12.50 4.21
N GLU A 32 -12.14 -13.17 3.15
CA GLU A 32 -11.49 -13.11 1.84
C GLU A 32 -11.58 -11.71 1.24
N ALA A 33 -12.74 -11.06 1.31
CA ALA A 33 -12.95 -9.71 0.81
C ALA A 33 -12.12 -8.67 1.58
N GLU A 34 -12.00 -8.79 2.91
CA GLU A 34 -11.09 -7.94 3.70
C GLU A 34 -9.64 -8.10 3.26
N GLY A 35 -9.14 -9.33 3.14
CA GLY A 35 -7.76 -9.60 2.73
C GLY A 35 -7.42 -9.05 1.34
N ARG A 36 -8.31 -9.23 0.36
CA ARG A 36 -8.15 -8.65 -0.98
C ARG A 36 -8.29 -7.14 -0.98
N GLY A 37 -9.21 -6.59 -0.18
CA GLY A 37 -9.42 -5.15 -0.05
C GLY A 37 -8.21 -4.42 0.52
N ASP A 38 -7.55 -4.99 1.53
CA ASP A 38 -6.32 -4.44 2.12
C ASP A 38 -5.15 -4.48 1.11
N GLN A 39 -5.00 -5.58 0.34
CA GLN A 39 -3.99 -5.67 -0.72
C GLN A 39 -4.23 -4.66 -1.85
N ALA A 40 -5.49 -4.48 -2.27
CA ALA A 40 -5.86 -3.53 -3.31
C ALA A 40 -5.62 -2.09 -2.84
N LYS A 41 -6.01 -1.75 -1.59
CA LYS A 41 -5.72 -0.44 -0.99
C LYS A 41 -4.23 -0.18 -0.91
N ALA A 42 -3.44 -1.13 -0.42
CA ALA A 42 -1.99 -0.96 -0.33
C ALA A 42 -1.36 -0.71 -1.70
N SER A 43 -1.74 -1.50 -2.71
CA SER A 43 -1.25 -1.34 -4.09
C SER A 43 -1.65 0.01 -4.69
N ALA A 44 -2.90 0.43 -4.49
CA ALA A 44 -3.39 1.72 -4.96
C ALA A 44 -2.69 2.90 -4.26
N LYS A 45 -2.44 2.78 -2.95
CA LYS A 45 -1.71 3.80 -2.18
C LYS A 45 -0.28 3.93 -2.70
N GLN A 46 0.42 2.82 -2.89
CA GLN A 46 1.80 2.82 -3.37
C GLN A 46 1.91 3.36 -4.80
N ALA A 47 0.97 3.01 -5.69
CA ALA A 47 0.92 3.56 -7.05
C ALA A 47 0.60 5.07 -7.04
N GLY A 48 -0.35 5.50 -6.21
CA GLY A 48 -0.71 6.91 -6.06
C GLY A 48 0.41 7.76 -5.47
N GLU A 49 1.14 7.24 -4.48
CA GLU A 49 2.32 7.90 -3.94
C GLU A 49 3.43 8.03 -4.97
N ASN A 50 3.73 7.00 -5.76
CA ASN A 50 4.72 7.09 -6.84
C ASN A 50 4.36 8.14 -7.90
N VAL A 51 3.09 8.18 -8.34
CA VAL A 51 2.63 9.18 -9.31
C VAL A 51 2.68 10.58 -8.72
N LYS A 52 2.26 10.74 -7.46
CA LYS A 52 2.30 12.03 -6.76
C LYS A 52 3.74 12.50 -6.57
N ASP A 53 4.67 11.63 -6.23
CA ASP A 53 6.08 11.96 -6.04
C ASP A 53 6.73 12.36 -7.36
N ALA A 54 6.47 11.62 -8.45
CA ALA A 54 6.93 11.98 -9.79
C ALA A 54 6.37 13.34 -10.25
N ALA A 55 5.07 13.57 -10.05
CA ALA A 55 4.43 14.85 -10.37
C ALA A 55 4.98 16.00 -9.53
N LYS A 56 5.26 15.75 -8.25
CA LYS A 56 5.84 16.74 -7.34
C LYS A 56 7.26 17.08 -7.76
N ASN A 57 8.11 16.10 -8.08
CA ASN A 57 9.48 16.32 -8.58
C ASN A 57 9.50 17.12 -9.89
N VAL A 58 8.63 16.79 -10.85
CA VAL A 58 8.51 17.54 -12.11
C VAL A 58 8.02 18.96 -11.86
N GLY A 59 7.00 19.12 -11.02
CA GLY A 59 6.46 20.43 -10.65
C GLY A 59 7.47 21.29 -9.89
N ASP A 60 8.27 20.71 -8.98
CA ASP A 60 9.33 21.40 -8.24
C ASP A 60 10.43 21.87 -9.18
N ASN A 61 10.94 21.01 -10.08
CA ASN A 61 11.96 21.38 -11.07
C ASN A 61 11.50 22.51 -12.01
N LEU A 62 10.26 22.46 -12.47
CA LEU A 62 9.68 23.52 -13.31
C LEU A 62 9.49 24.83 -12.53
N ARG A 63 9.05 24.73 -11.27
CA ARG A 63 8.80 25.90 -10.41
C ARG A 63 10.09 26.57 -9.97
N ASP A 64 11.16 25.80 -9.76
CA ASP A 64 12.50 26.30 -9.43
C ASP A 64 13.10 27.02 -10.64
N SER A 65 13.01 26.42 -11.84
CA SER A 65 13.48 27.04 -13.09
C SER A 65 12.72 28.29 -13.54
N THR A 66 11.53 28.54 -12.98
CA THR A 66 10.71 29.74 -13.28
C THR A 66 10.85 30.82 -12.20
N ARG A 67 11.55 30.53 -11.09
CA ARG A 67 11.70 31.44 -9.96
C ARG A 67 13.09 32.07 -9.86
N ASP A 68 14.00 31.72 -10.76
CA ASP A 68 15.28 32.41 -11.03
C ASP A 68 15.06 33.61 -11.98
#